data_AF-A0A067D7B9-F1
#
_entry.id   AF-A0A067D7B9-F1
#
_cell.length_a   1.000
_cell.length_b   1.000
_cell.length_c   1.000
_cell.angle_alpha   90.00
_cell.angle_beta   90.00
_cell.angle_gamma   90.00
#
_symmetry.space_group_name_H-M   'P 1'
#
loop_
_entity.id
_entity.type
_entity.pdbx_description
1 polymer ?
#
loop_
_entity_poly.entity_id
_entity_poly.type
_entity_poly.pdbx_seq_one_letter_code
_entity_poly.pdbx_strand_id
1 'polypeptide(L)'
;MGSTEPLSEIAHDFSPMMIIYKDGTIERLVGNDIVPPSFDPKTNVDSRDVLYLPENTLSARLYIPKNPKDQNRKLPLVVYFHGGGFCVHTAFSSTYNNYLNNLVSEANIIAVSVDYQRAPEIPVPCAHEDSWTALKWVASHVDGDGQEDWLNHYVDFQRLFFAGDSSDIVEKFSTIGIVLTHPSFWGKDPIPDETTDVKTREWREAMRQFVYPSMIDCDDPLVNPAVGSNLTSLQGCARMLLKESGWKGDVEIVDSQGEQHVFHLRNPDCKNAVSMLKKTAALFSHDKA
;
A
#
# COMPACT_ATOMS: atom_id res chain seq x y z
N MET A 1 -29.46 -17.96 -30.97
CA MET A 1 -29.83 -16.54 -30.85
C MET A 1 -29.16 -16.04 -29.59
N GLY A 2 -28.01 -15.36 -29.73
CA GLY A 2 -27.31 -14.77 -28.59
C GLY A 2 -28.09 -13.55 -28.15
N SER A 3 -28.64 -13.57 -26.94
CA SER A 3 -29.17 -12.39 -26.28
C SER A 3 -28.01 -11.45 -25.98
N THR A 4 -27.84 -10.43 -26.80
CA THR A 4 -27.08 -9.24 -26.41
C THR A 4 -27.94 -8.50 -25.41
N GLU A 5 -27.73 -8.73 -24.12
CA GLU A 5 -28.26 -7.80 -23.13
C GLU A 5 -27.74 -6.40 -23.47
N PRO A 6 -28.59 -5.36 -23.41
CA PRO A 6 -28.14 -4.00 -23.65
C PRO A 6 -27.05 -3.68 -22.62
N LEU A 7 -25.90 -3.17 -23.11
CA LEU A 7 -24.87 -2.64 -22.22
C LEU A 7 -25.52 -1.64 -21.27
N SER A 8 -25.37 -1.89 -19.98
CA SER A 8 -25.89 -1.02 -18.93
C SER A 8 -25.37 0.40 -19.12
N GLU A 9 -26.18 1.41 -18.84
CA GLU A 9 -25.77 2.80 -19.01
C GLU A 9 -24.73 3.17 -17.93
N ILE A 10 -23.68 3.89 -18.31
CA ILE A 10 -22.63 4.34 -17.37
C ILE A 10 -23.20 5.40 -16.42
N ALA A 11 -23.02 5.18 -15.11
CA ALA A 11 -23.33 6.17 -14.07
C ALA A 11 -22.12 7.07 -13.78
N HIS A 12 -20.94 6.46 -13.62
CA HIS A 12 -19.67 7.17 -13.38
C HIS A 12 -18.54 6.52 -14.15
N ASP A 13 -17.71 7.33 -14.80
CA ASP A 13 -16.50 6.90 -15.48
C ASP A 13 -15.27 7.47 -14.76
N PHE A 14 -14.58 6.60 -14.02
CA PHE A 14 -13.31 6.90 -13.36
C PHE A 14 -12.14 6.21 -14.06
N SER A 15 -12.18 6.12 -15.40
CA SER A 15 -11.06 5.62 -16.19
C SER A 15 -9.76 6.40 -15.87
N PRO A 16 -8.62 5.70 -15.71
CA PRO A 16 -8.39 4.28 -16.03
C PRO A 16 -8.63 3.32 -14.85
N MET A 17 -9.25 3.74 -13.75
CA MET A 17 -9.38 2.92 -12.54
C MET A 17 -10.58 1.98 -12.61
N MET A 18 -11.77 2.55 -12.82
CA MET A 18 -13.03 1.79 -12.80
C MET A 18 -14.17 2.54 -13.50
N ILE A 19 -15.20 1.81 -13.90
CA ILE A 19 -16.48 2.31 -14.43
C ILE A 19 -17.60 1.76 -13.53
N ILE A 20 -18.57 2.61 -13.21
CA ILE A 20 -19.77 2.23 -12.45
C ILE A 20 -20.97 2.41 -13.36
N TYR A 21 -21.79 1.38 -13.46
CA TYR A 21 -23.00 1.35 -14.27
C TYR A 21 -24.24 1.70 -13.43
N LYS A 22 -25.32 2.17 -14.08
CA LYS A 22 -26.56 2.58 -13.40
C LYS A 22 -27.29 1.42 -12.70
N ASP A 23 -27.01 0.18 -13.07
CA ASP A 23 -27.51 -1.02 -12.38
C ASP A 23 -26.71 -1.38 -11.12
N GLY A 24 -25.65 -0.65 -10.80
CA GLY A 24 -24.76 -0.89 -9.66
C GLY A 24 -23.56 -1.77 -9.97
N THR A 25 -23.40 -2.27 -11.21
CA THR A 25 -22.22 -3.03 -11.62
C THR A 25 -20.97 -2.15 -11.54
N ILE A 26 -19.90 -2.71 -10.98
CA ILE A 26 -18.58 -2.07 -10.89
C ILE A 26 -17.61 -2.84 -11.78
N GLU A 27 -17.09 -2.18 -12.79
CA GLU A 27 -16.04 -2.70 -13.65
C GLU A 27 -14.72 -2.01 -13.28
N ARG A 28 -13.85 -2.71 -12.56
CA ARG A 28 -12.47 -2.27 -12.38
C ARG A 28 -11.72 -2.48 -13.69
N LEU A 29 -10.98 -1.47 -14.15
CA LEU A 29 -10.26 -1.53 -15.42
C LEU A 29 -8.80 -1.97 -15.26
N VAL A 30 -8.28 -1.92 -14.03
CA VAL A 30 -6.91 -2.28 -13.67
C VAL A 30 -6.86 -3.08 -12.37
N GLY A 31 -5.82 -3.90 -12.21
CA GLY A 31 -5.54 -4.60 -10.94
C GLY A 31 -6.51 -5.72 -10.58
N ASN A 32 -7.16 -6.33 -11.58
CA ASN A 32 -8.06 -7.48 -11.39
C ASN A 32 -7.35 -8.83 -11.47
N ASP A 33 -6.13 -8.83 -12.01
CA ASP A 33 -5.32 -10.04 -12.06
C ASP A 33 -5.00 -10.50 -10.64
N ILE A 34 -5.07 -11.81 -10.44
CA ILE A 34 -4.69 -12.46 -9.19
C ILE A 34 -3.74 -13.58 -9.55
N VAL A 35 -2.62 -13.65 -8.85
CA VAL A 35 -1.67 -14.78 -8.97
C VAL A 35 -1.73 -15.61 -7.69
N PRO A 36 -1.71 -16.95 -7.77
CA PRO A 36 -1.69 -17.78 -6.58
C PRO A 36 -0.36 -17.61 -5.80
N PRO A 37 -0.37 -17.86 -4.49
CA PRO A 37 0.87 -17.90 -3.72
C PRO A 37 1.71 -19.07 -4.24
N SER A 38 3.00 -18.83 -4.42
CA SER A 38 3.94 -19.81 -4.97
C SER A 38 5.37 -19.51 -4.57
N PHE A 39 6.23 -20.51 -4.79
CA PHE A 39 7.67 -20.31 -4.77
C PHE A 39 8.14 -19.71 -6.11
N ASP A 40 8.78 -18.55 -6.05
CA ASP A 40 9.42 -17.91 -7.20
C ASP A 40 10.92 -18.27 -7.24
N PRO A 41 11.40 -19.09 -8.20
CA PRO A 41 12.79 -19.48 -8.28
C PRO A 41 13.73 -18.34 -8.68
N LYS A 42 13.23 -17.24 -9.27
CA LYS A 42 14.09 -16.10 -9.68
C LYS A 42 14.52 -15.27 -8.49
N THR A 43 13.58 -15.01 -7.59
CA THR A 43 13.80 -14.22 -6.37
C THR A 43 14.11 -15.12 -5.16
N ASN A 44 13.90 -16.43 -5.30
CA ASN A 44 14.05 -17.43 -4.24
C ASN A 44 13.16 -17.12 -3.02
N VAL A 45 11.93 -16.66 -3.29
CA VAL A 45 10.92 -16.28 -2.30
C VAL A 45 9.76 -17.26 -2.34
N ASP A 46 9.31 -17.69 -1.17
CA ASP A 46 8.08 -18.46 -0.99
C ASP A 46 6.97 -17.52 -0.51
N SER A 47 5.73 -17.77 -0.95
CA SER A 47 4.58 -16.98 -0.56
C SER A 47 3.40 -17.83 -0.13
N ARG A 48 2.54 -17.27 0.72
CA ARG A 48 1.36 -17.94 1.28
C ARG A 48 0.24 -16.96 1.55
N ASP A 49 -0.99 -17.34 1.25
CA ASP A 49 -2.18 -16.57 1.61
C ASP A 49 -2.72 -17.05 2.96
N VAL A 50 -3.12 -16.10 3.80
CA VAL A 50 -3.61 -16.35 5.16
C VAL A 50 -4.86 -15.51 5.42
N LEU A 51 -5.75 -16.02 6.26
CA LEU A 51 -6.91 -15.29 6.77
C LEU A 51 -6.58 -14.80 8.18
N TYR A 52 -6.37 -13.50 8.34
CA TYR A 52 -6.08 -12.93 9.66
C TYR A 52 -7.34 -12.59 10.46
N LEU A 53 -8.48 -12.40 9.79
CA LEU A 53 -9.79 -12.31 10.41
C LEU A 53 -10.83 -13.07 9.59
N PRO A 54 -11.03 -14.38 9.85
CA PRO A 54 -11.91 -15.24 9.05
C PRO A 54 -13.37 -14.78 8.99
N GLU A 55 -13.89 -14.21 10.08
CA GLU A 55 -15.28 -13.72 10.20
C GLU A 55 -15.60 -12.64 9.17
N ASN A 56 -14.62 -11.82 8.81
CA ASN A 56 -14.72 -10.72 7.86
C ASN A 56 -13.99 -11.04 6.55
N THR A 57 -13.54 -12.28 6.37
CA THR A 57 -12.74 -12.74 5.21
C THR A 57 -11.50 -11.88 4.93
N LEU A 58 -10.95 -11.22 5.96
CA LEU A 58 -9.78 -10.37 5.78
C LEU A 58 -8.53 -11.23 5.68
N SER A 59 -7.70 -10.90 4.70
CA SER A 59 -6.61 -11.76 4.25
C SER A 59 -5.33 -11.00 3.99
N ALA A 60 -4.22 -11.72 3.98
CA ALA A 60 -2.92 -11.17 3.62
C ALA A 60 -2.11 -12.20 2.86
N ARG A 61 -1.12 -11.73 2.10
CA ARG A 61 -0.08 -12.58 1.53
C ARG A 61 1.23 -12.41 2.29
N LEU A 62 1.75 -13.52 2.80
CA LEU A 62 3.06 -13.61 3.42
C LEU A 62 4.12 -13.93 2.38
N TYR A 63 5.31 -13.37 2.56
CA TYR A 63 6.50 -13.63 1.73
C TYR A 63 7.71 -13.90 2.61
N ILE A 64 8.49 -14.93 2.28
CA ILE A 64 9.71 -15.32 3.01
C ILE A 64 10.80 -15.81 2.04
N PRO A 65 12.09 -15.43 2.22
CA PRO A 65 13.17 -15.97 1.42
C PRO A 65 13.46 -17.45 1.79
N LYS A 66 13.59 -18.34 0.80
CA LYS A 66 14.03 -19.73 1.02
C LYS A 66 15.53 -19.72 1.33
N ASN A 67 15.90 -20.02 2.57
CA ASN A 67 17.26 -19.87 3.11
C ASN A 67 17.63 -18.40 3.39
N PRO A 68 17.17 -17.87 4.53
CA PRO A 68 17.69 -16.60 5.04
C PRO A 68 19.22 -16.58 5.00
N LYS A 69 19.82 -15.43 4.66
CA LYS A 69 21.29 -15.27 4.59
C LYS A 69 22.02 -15.74 5.86
N ASP A 70 21.32 -15.75 7.00
CA ASP A 70 21.76 -16.34 8.26
C ASP A 70 20.63 -17.24 8.83
N GLN A 71 20.83 -18.56 8.79
CA GLN A 71 19.82 -19.54 9.19
C GLN A 71 19.44 -19.49 10.68
N ASN A 72 20.27 -18.85 11.51
CA ASN A 72 20.04 -18.75 12.95
C ASN A 72 19.44 -17.40 13.37
N ARG A 73 19.21 -16.49 12.41
CA ARG A 73 18.76 -15.13 12.71
C ARG A 73 17.34 -14.88 12.23
N LYS A 74 16.51 -14.38 13.13
CA LYS A 74 15.18 -13.85 12.79
C LYS A 74 15.31 -12.61 11.89
N LEU A 75 14.40 -12.47 10.94
CA LEU A 75 14.41 -11.46 9.89
C LEU A 75 13.54 -10.25 10.24
N PRO A 76 13.86 -9.05 9.72
CA PRO A 76 12.97 -7.90 9.80
C PRO A 76 11.61 -8.21 9.16
N LEU A 77 10.57 -7.55 9.67
CA LEU A 77 9.22 -7.65 9.12
C LEU A 77 8.81 -6.32 8.49
N VAL A 78 8.30 -6.38 7.26
CA VAL A 78 7.60 -5.27 6.61
C VAL A 78 6.12 -5.62 6.50
N VAL A 79 5.25 -4.76 7.04
CA VAL A 79 3.81 -4.80 6.71
C VAL A 79 3.59 -3.82 5.56
N TYR A 80 3.11 -4.35 4.43
CA TYR A 80 2.92 -3.63 3.19
C TYR A 80 1.44 -3.36 2.91
N PHE A 81 1.12 -2.12 2.60
CA PHE A 81 -0.21 -1.67 2.21
C PHE A 81 -0.18 -1.26 0.74
N HIS A 82 -0.95 -1.97 -0.09
CA HIS A 82 -0.92 -1.73 -1.52
C HIS A 82 -1.59 -0.41 -1.92
N GLY A 83 -1.13 0.20 -3.01
CA GLY A 83 -1.79 1.33 -3.64
C GLY A 83 -3.03 0.96 -4.45
N GLY A 84 -3.57 1.94 -5.16
CA GLY A 84 -4.78 1.78 -5.97
C GLY A 84 -5.93 2.70 -5.56
N GLY A 85 -5.65 3.78 -4.82
CA GLY A 85 -6.66 4.78 -4.45
C GLY A 85 -7.82 4.18 -3.68
N PHE A 86 -7.56 3.16 -2.86
CA PHE A 86 -8.54 2.37 -2.10
C PHE A 86 -9.58 1.60 -2.92
N CYS A 87 -9.52 1.57 -4.25
CA CYS A 87 -10.55 0.94 -5.08
C CYS A 87 -10.06 -0.13 -6.07
N VAL A 88 -8.77 -0.18 -6.42
CA VAL A 88 -8.22 -1.19 -7.35
C VAL A 88 -7.01 -1.91 -6.74
N HIS A 89 -6.57 -2.98 -7.43
CA HIS A 89 -5.56 -3.93 -6.96
C HIS A 89 -5.95 -4.68 -5.69
N THR A 90 -5.15 -5.67 -5.33
CA THR A 90 -5.24 -6.51 -4.12
C THR A 90 -3.83 -6.88 -3.67
N ALA A 91 -3.68 -7.45 -2.48
CA ALA A 91 -2.42 -8.10 -2.08
C ALA A 91 -2.01 -9.25 -3.02
N PHE A 92 -2.92 -9.74 -3.85
CA PHE A 92 -2.74 -10.87 -4.75
C PHE A 92 -2.50 -10.47 -6.21
N SER A 93 -2.52 -9.17 -6.53
CA SER A 93 -2.22 -8.68 -7.87
C SER A 93 -0.80 -9.04 -8.28
N SER A 94 -0.58 -9.40 -9.55
CA SER A 94 0.75 -9.73 -10.07
C SER A 94 1.72 -8.56 -9.90
N THR A 95 1.24 -7.32 -10.02
CA THR A 95 2.01 -6.10 -9.79
C THR A 95 2.66 -6.08 -8.41
N TYR A 96 1.87 -6.22 -7.34
CA TYR A 96 2.38 -6.23 -5.97
C TYR A 96 3.14 -7.51 -5.65
N ASN A 97 2.69 -8.65 -6.18
CA ASN A 97 3.40 -9.91 -6.02
C ASN A 97 4.83 -9.85 -6.56
N ASN A 98 5.02 -9.30 -7.76
CA ASN A 98 6.34 -9.17 -8.38
C ASN A 98 7.21 -8.17 -7.61
N TYR A 99 6.64 -7.04 -7.18
CA TYR A 99 7.37 -6.04 -6.40
C TYR A 99 7.84 -6.62 -5.05
N LEU A 100 6.94 -7.29 -4.31
CA LEU A 100 7.26 -7.86 -3.01
C LEU A 100 8.22 -9.04 -3.08
N ASN A 101 8.15 -9.90 -4.10
CA ASN A 101 9.16 -10.92 -4.35
C ASN A 101 10.56 -10.29 -4.49
N ASN A 102 10.69 -9.23 -5.29
CA ASN A 102 11.97 -8.53 -5.47
C ASN A 102 12.44 -7.85 -4.18
N LEU A 103 11.53 -7.18 -3.45
CA LEU A 103 11.86 -6.48 -2.21
C LEU A 103 12.32 -7.45 -1.12
N VAL A 104 11.59 -8.56 -0.93
CA VAL A 104 11.89 -9.61 0.05
C VAL A 104 13.24 -10.25 -0.24
N SER A 105 13.53 -10.53 -1.52
CA SER A 105 14.81 -11.09 -1.96
C SER A 105 15.98 -10.13 -1.75
N GLU A 106 15.84 -8.87 -2.20
CA GLU A 106 16.91 -7.86 -2.11
C GLU A 106 17.23 -7.53 -0.64
N ALA A 107 16.19 -7.30 0.18
CA ALA A 107 16.33 -6.86 1.56
C ALA A 107 16.57 -8.01 2.56
N ASN A 108 16.31 -9.26 2.17
CA ASN A 108 16.32 -10.44 3.05
C ASN A 108 15.44 -10.22 4.30
N ILE A 109 14.16 -9.98 4.06
CA ILE A 109 13.13 -9.67 5.08
C ILE A 109 11.96 -10.65 4.98
N ILE A 110 11.00 -10.56 5.88
CA ILE A 110 9.66 -11.13 5.73
C ILE A 110 8.69 -9.99 5.41
N ALA A 111 7.73 -10.23 4.52
CA ALA A 111 6.68 -9.25 4.23
C ALA A 111 5.28 -9.82 4.48
N VAL A 112 4.39 -8.98 5.00
CA VAL A 112 2.94 -9.20 5.12
C VAL A 112 2.26 -8.17 4.23
N SER A 113 1.72 -8.58 3.07
CA SER A 113 0.93 -7.72 2.20
C SER A 113 -0.54 -7.79 2.60
N VAL A 114 -1.09 -6.70 3.12
CA VAL A 114 -2.46 -6.66 3.64
C VAL A 114 -3.45 -6.49 2.48
N ASP A 115 -4.45 -7.37 2.42
CA ASP A 115 -5.58 -7.27 1.48
C ASP A 115 -6.76 -6.57 2.18
N TYR A 116 -6.68 -5.24 2.24
CA TYR A 116 -7.74 -4.43 2.85
C TYR A 116 -8.98 -4.37 1.93
N GLN A 117 -10.17 -4.15 2.50
CA GLN A 117 -11.40 -4.03 1.72
C GLN A 117 -11.43 -2.74 0.90
N ARG A 118 -12.07 -2.80 -0.27
CA ARG A 118 -11.97 -1.77 -1.29
C ARG A 118 -13.30 -1.09 -1.53
N ALA A 119 -13.19 0.20 -1.84
CA ALA A 119 -14.28 0.98 -2.37
C ALA A 119 -14.61 0.56 -3.82
N PRO A 120 -15.85 0.82 -4.28
CA PRO A 120 -16.96 1.42 -3.52
C PRO A 120 -17.81 0.40 -2.72
N GLU A 121 -17.57 -0.90 -2.86
CA GLU A 121 -18.32 -1.93 -2.13
C GLU A 121 -18.22 -1.73 -0.62
N ILE A 122 -17.00 -1.43 -0.15
CA ILE A 122 -16.71 -1.09 1.23
C ILE A 122 -15.88 0.19 1.26
N PRO A 123 -16.51 1.35 1.47
CA PRO A 123 -15.84 2.64 1.40
C PRO A 123 -14.82 2.89 2.54
N VAL A 124 -13.94 3.88 2.31
CA VAL A 124 -13.09 4.46 3.37
C VAL A 124 -14.00 5.02 4.48
N PRO A 125 -13.65 4.85 5.78
CA PRO A 125 -12.34 4.48 6.34
C PRO A 125 -12.07 2.99 6.56
N CYS A 126 -12.89 2.06 6.03
CA CYS A 126 -12.74 0.63 6.34
C CYS A 126 -11.34 0.07 6.01
N ALA A 127 -10.70 0.51 4.92
CA ALA A 127 -9.34 0.10 4.58
C ALA A 127 -8.31 0.42 5.68
N HIS A 128 -8.48 1.53 6.41
CA HIS A 128 -7.66 1.88 7.57
C HIS A 128 -7.95 0.96 8.76
N GLU A 129 -9.23 0.65 9.01
CA GLU A 129 -9.65 -0.25 10.08
C GLU A 129 -9.16 -1.69 9.86
N ASP A 130 -9.22 -2.17 8.61
CA ASP A 130 -8.69 -3.48 8.20
C ASP A 130 -7.18 -3.53 8.37
N SER A 131 -6.49 -2.47 7.96
CA SER A 131 -5.04 -2.33 8.13
C SER A 131 -4.65 -2.32 9.61
N TRP A 132 -5.39 -1.61 10.44
CA TRP A 132 -5.23 -1.63 11.89
C TRP A 132 -5.46 -3.02 12.49
N THR A 133 -6.47 -3.74 11.97
CA THR A 133 -6.76 -5.11 12.37
C THR A 133 -5.62 -6.06 11.98
N ALA A 134 -5.07 -5.93 10.78
CA ALA A 134 -3.89 -6.68 10.34
C ALA A 134 -2.68 -6.42 11.25
N LEU A 135 -2.45 -5.17 11.67
CA LEU A 135 -1.37 -4.84 12.60
C LEU A 135 -1.54 -5.47 13.98
N LYS A 136 -2.76 -5.51 14.53
CA LYS A 136 -3.06 -6.23 15.78
C LYS A 136 -2.80 -7.73 15.63
N TRP A 137 -3.19 -8.30 14.49
CA TRP A 137 -2.93 -9.70 14.20
C TRP A 137 -1.43 -9.98 14.08
N VAL A 138 -0.65 -9.14 13.39
CA VAL A 138 0.82 -9.26 13.37
C VAL A 138 1.37 -9.20 14.80
N ALA A 139 0.91 -8.25 15.62
CA ALA A 139 1.36 -8.09 17.01
C ALA A 139 1.03 -9.30 17.90
N SER A 140 -0.02 -10.08 17.59
CA SER A 140 -0.35 -11.29 18.35
C SER A 140 0.63 -12.45 18.15
N HIS A 141 1.65 -12.29 17.30
CA HIS A 141 2.70 -13.30 17.07
C HIS A 141 4.01 -12.97 17.80
N VAL A 142 4.08 -11.84 18.51
CA VAL A 142 5.31 -11.36 19.18
C VAL A 142 5.88 -12.37 20.18
N ASP A 143 4.99 -13.04 20.92
CA ASP A 143 5.37 -14.04 21.92
C ASP A 143 5.60 -15.45 21.33
N GLY A 144 5.46 -15.59 20.00
CA GLY A 144 5.73 -16.83 19.27
C GLY A 144 4.62 -17.87 19.33
N ASP A 145 3.43 -17.50 19.78
CA ASP A 145 2.25 -18.36 19.96
C ASP A 145 1.05 -17.94 19.08
N GLY A 146 1.29 -17.09 18.09
CA GLY A 146 0.28 -16.67 17.12
C GLY A 146 -0.09 -17.79 16.14
N GLN A 147 -1.04 -17.51 15.25
CA GLN A 147 -1.61 -18.51 14.34
C GLN A 147 -0.66 -18.89 13.19
N GLU A 148 0.26 -18.00 12.81
CA GLU A 148 1.17 -18.20 11.68
C GLU A 148 2.60 -18.52 12.12
N ASP A 149 3.01 -19.76 11.83
CA ASP A 149 4.35 -20.26 12.14
C ASP A 149 5.48 -19.42 11.55
N TRP A 150 5.26 -18.83 10.36
CA TRP A 150 6.28 -18.00 9.72
C TRP A 150 6.58 -16.75 10.55
N LEU A 151 5.55 -16.13 11.11
CA LEU A 151 5.69 -14.95 11.95
C LEU A 151 6.26 -15.32 13.32
N ASN A 152 5.81 -16.43 13.92
CA ASN A 152 6.29 -16.88 15.23
C ASN A 152 7.81 -17.16 15.25
N HIS A 153 8.30 -17.89 14.25
CA HIS A 153 9.64 -18.47 14.29
C HIS A 153 10.70 -17.63 13.58
N TYR A 154 10.33 -16.92 12.50
CA TYR A 154 11.32 -16.26 11.65
C TYR A 154 11.33 -14.73 11.77
N VAL A 155 10.39 -14.08 12.45
CA VAL A 155 10.33 -12.61 12.53
C VAL A 155 11.00 -12.04 13.78
N ASP A 156 11.90 -11.07 13.57
CA ASP A 156 12.38 -10.16 14.60
C ASP A 156 11.43 -8.97 14.73
N PHE A 157 10.49 -9.07 15.68
CA PHE A 157 9.51 -8.00 15.94
C PHE A 157 10.12 -6.70 16.47
N GLN A 158 11.39 -6.68 16.88
CA GLN A 158 12.09 -5.43 17.18
C GLN A 158 12.50 -4.66 15.92
N ARG A 159 12.37 -5.29 14.75
CA ARG A 159 12.64 -4.76 13.42
C ARG A 159 11.40 -4.80 12.54
N LEU A 160 10.31 -4.26 13.08
CA LEU A 160 9.07 -4.01 12.35
C LEU A 160 9.17 -2.69 11.57
N PHE A 161 8.75 -2.73 10.30
CA PHE A 161 8.67 -1.61 9.38
C PHE A 161 7.30 -1.58 8.72
N PHE A 162 6.87 -0.38 8.29
CA PHE A 162 5.71 -0.23 7.42
C PHE A 162 6.12 0.30 6.07
N ALA A 163 5.45 -0.17 5.03
CA ALA A 163 5.65 0.32 3.68
C ALA A 163 4.33 0.35 2.93
N GLY A 164 4.24 1.22 1.95
CA GLY A 164 3.11 1.26 1.04
C GLY A 164 3.30 2.31 -0.02
N ASP A 165 2.39 2.30 -0.98
CA ASP A 165 2.37 3.26 -2.06
C ASP A 165 0.96 3.81 -2.30
N SER A 166 0.84 5.08 -2.69
CA SER A 166 -0.39 5.71 -3.22
C SER A 166 -1.68 5.71 -2.38
N SER A 167 -1.82 4.85 -1.38
CA SER A 167 -2.95 4.79 -0.45
C SER A 167 -2.35 5.10 0.92
N ASP A 168 -2.63 6.28 1.48
CA ASP A 168 -1.94 6.86 2.64
C ASP A 168 -2.31 6.19 3.97
N ILE A 169 -2.18 4.87 4.04
CA ILE A 169 -2.40 4.11 5.27
C ILE A 169 -1.17 4.30 6.16
N VAL A 170 -1.23 5.32 7.01
CA VAL A 170 -0.22 5.60 8.03
C VAL A 170 -0.88 5.59 9.39
N GLU A 171 -0.74 4.47 10.07
CA GLU A 171 -1.30 4.26 11.41
C GLU A 171 -0.31 4.63 12.52
N LYS A 172 -0.86 5.06 13.66
CA LYS A 172 -0.09 5.32 14.89
C LYS A 172 0.34 4.01 15.52
N PHE A 173 1.48 3.47 15.11
CA PHE A 173 2.08 2.29 15.74
C PHE A 173 3.58 2.46 15.92
N SER A 174 4.12 1.83 16.97
CA SER A 174 5.56 1.85 17.22
C SER A 174 6.27 0.98 16.20
N THR A 175 7.04 1.61 15.32
CA THR A 175 7.84 0.98 14.27
C THR A 175 9.25 1.56 14.27
N ILE A 176 10.22 0.84 13.70
CA ILE A 176 11.58 1.37 13.54
C ILE A 176 11.81 2.05 12.18
N GLY A 177 10.80 2.05 11.30
CA GLY A 177 10.84 2.79 10.04
C GLY A 177 9.55 2.69 9.23
N ILE A 178 9.34 3.70 8.39
CA ILE A 178 8.18 3.80 7.48
C ILE A 178 8.70 4.19 6.09
N VAL A 179 8.22 3.52 5.05
CA VAL A 179 8.48 3.87 3.64
C VAL A 179 7.17 4.25 2.97
N LEU A 180 7.04 5.53 2.61
CA LEU A 180 5.90 6.04 1.86
C LEU A 180 6.32 6.30 0.42
N THR A 181 5.82 5.50 -0.50
CA THR A 181 6.11 5.66 -1.93
C THR A 181 4.98 6.41 -2.60
N HIS A 182 5.27 7.62 -3.09
CA HIS A 182 4.27 8.44 -3.78
C HIS A 182 2.95 8.53 -3.00
N PRO A 183 2.98 9.01 -1.75
CA PRO A 183 1.76 9.20 -0.98
C PRO A 183 0.78 10.12 -1.73
N SER A 184 -0.52 9.83 -1.62
CA SER A 184 -1.59 10.48 -2.39
C SER A 184 -2.31 11.54 -1.57
N PHE A 185 -1.53 12.50 -1.08
CA PHE A 185 -2.07 13.69 -0.43
C PHE A 185 -2.86 14.53 -1.41
N TRP A 186 -3.89 15.19 -0.89
CA TRP A 186 -4.67 16.15 -1.65
C TRP A 186 -5.20 17.22 -0.71
N GLY A 187 -5.39 18.43 -1.22
CA GLY A 187 -6.00 19.53 -0.47
C GLY A 187 -6.88 20.38 -1.37
N LYS A 188 -7.77 21.17 -0.75
CA LYS A 188 -8.64 22.08 -1.49
C LYS A 188 -7.86 23.08 -2.34
N ASP A 189 -6.83 23.68 -1.73
CA ASP A 189 -5.93 24.59 -2.42
C ASP A 189 -4.70 23.83 -2.94
N PRO A 190 -4.39 23.91 -4.25
CA PRO A 190 -3.22 23.24 -4.80
C PRO A 190 -1.93 23.81 -4.21
N ILE A 191 -1.02 22.91 -3.83
CA ILE A 191 0.37 23.29 -3.55
C ILE A 191 1.19 23.37 -4.86
N PRO A 192 2.33 24.06 -4.90
CA PRO A 192 3.13 24.28 -6.11
C PRO A 192 3.46 23.02 -6.95
N ASP A 193 3.61 21.86 -6.29
CA ASP A 193 3.97 20.60 -6.94
C ASP A 193 2.74 19.85 -7.50
N GLU A 194 1.53 20.34 -7.23
CA GLU A 194 0.28 19.72 -7.68
C GLU A 194 -0.21 20.31 -9.01
N THR A 195 -0.97 19.49 -9.74
CA THR A 195 -1.65 19.96 -10.93
C THR A 195 -2.68 21.03 -10.60
N THR A 196 -2.68 22.11 -11.38
CA THR A 196 -3.71 23.14 -11.39
C THR A 196 -4.73 22.94 -12.52
N ASP A 197 -4.61 21.86 -13.29
CA ASP A 197 -5.57 21.54 -14.35
C ASP A 197 -6.94 21.20 -13.75
N VAL A 198 -7.93 22.03 -14.05
CA VAL A 198 -9.28 21.98 -13.44
C VAL A 198 -9.92 20.61 -13.63
N LYS A 199 -9.86 20.03 -14.84
CA LYS A 199 -10.51 18.74 -15.13
C LYS A 199 -9.87 17.60 -14.36
N THR A 200 -8.54 17.57 -14.28
CA THR A 200 -7.81 16.57 -13.51
C THR A 200 -8.13 16.67 -12.04
N ARG A 201 -8.25 17.89 -11.50
CA ARG A 201 -8.64 18.11 -10.11
C ARG A 201 -10.07 17.67 -9.83
N GLU A 202 -11.03 18.12 -10.64
CA GLU A 202 -12.45 17.72 -10.53
C GLU A 202 -12.61 16.20 -10.59
N TRP A 203 -11.89 15.53 -11.50
CA TRP A 203 -11.90 14.07 -11.59
C TRP A 203 -11.34 13.40 -10.33
N ARG A 204 -10.21 13.89 -9.79
CA ARG A 204 -9.59 13.35 -8.56
C ARG A 204 -10.48 13.55 -7.35
N GLU A 205 -11.10 14.72 -7.22
CA GLU A 205 -12.01 15.05 -6.13
C GLU A 205 -13.28 14.22 -6.20
N ALA A 206 -13.87 14.06 -7.40
CA ALA A 206 -15.03 13.21 -7.62
C ALA A 206 -14.74 11.73 -7.30
N MET A 207 -13.60 11.21 -7.78
CA MET A 207 -13.17 9.84 -7.45
C MET A 207 -12.96 9.68 -5.95
N ARG A 208 -12.31 10.66 -5.29
CA ARG A 208 -12.03 10.61 -3.85
C ARG A 208 -13.31 10.63 -3.03
N GLN A 209 -14.25 11.54 -3.33
CA GLN A 209 -15.57 11.57 -2.68
C GLN A 209 -16.34 10.26 -2.88
N PHE A 210 -16.16 9.62 -4.04
CA PHE A 210 -16.82 8.35 -4.32
C PHE A 210 -16.23 7.19 -3.50
N VAL A 211 -14.91 7.13 -3.33
CA VAL A 211 -14.27 6.08 -2.50
C VAL A 211 -14.34 6.36 -1.00
N TYR A 212 -14.51 7.62 -0.62
CA TYR A 212 -14.66 8.09 0.76
C TYR A 212 -15.90 8.99 0.91
N PRO A 213 -17.13 8.43 0.88
CA PRO A 213 -18.37 9.22 0.90
C PRO A 213 -18.59 10.04 2.17
N SER A 214 -18.00 9.61 3.30
CA SER A 214 -18.08 10.31 4.59
C SER A 214 -16.99 11.37 4.77
N MET A 215 -16.11 11.55 3.78
CA MET A 215 -15.18 12.68 3.73
C MET A 215 -15.96 14.00 3.82
N ILE A 216 -15.55 14.88 4.72
CA ILE A 216 -16.21 16.18 4.92
C ILE A 216 -15.93 17.08 3.71
N ASP A 217 -14.66 17.19 3.34
CA ASP A 217 -14.15 17.88 2.16
C ASP A 217 -12.71 17.41 1.85
N CYS A 218 -12.06 18.03 0.87
CA CYS A 218 -10.67 17.70 0.52
C CYS A 218 -9.65 18.01 1.63
N ASP A 219 -10.05 18.71 2.69
CA ASP A 219 -9.23 19.02 3.86
C ASP A 219 -9.58 18.09 5.06
N ASP A 220 -10.16 16.92 4.78
CA ASP A 220 -10.25 15.83 5.76
C ASP A 220 -8.84 15.37 6.19
N PRO A 221 -8.56 15.16 7.49
CA PRO A 221 -7.23 14.78 7.97
C PRO A 221 -6.66 13.48 7.37
N LEU A 222 -7.51 12.54 6.94
CA LEU A 222 -7.06 11.32 6.25
C LEU A 222 -6.61 11.57 4.81
N VAL A 223 -6.94 12.74 4.26
CA VAL A 223 -6.69 13.13 2.87
C VAL A 223 -5.61 14.20 2.80
N ASN A 224 -5.71 15.18 3.69
CA ASN A 224 -4.83 16.33 3.77
C ASN A 224 -4.14 16.36 5.15
N PRO A 225 -2.94 15.77 5.30
CA PRO A 225 -2.18 15.85 6.55
C PRO A 225 -1.60 17.25 6.79
N ALA A 226 -1.81 18.21 5.87
CA ALA A 226 -1.29 19.57 5.95
C ALA A 226 -2.33 20.59 6.44
N VAL A 227 -3.54 20.16 6.82
CA VAL A 227 -4.62 21.08 7.24
C VAL A 227 -4.18 21.92 8.43
N GLY A 228 -4.30 23.24 8.29
CA GLY A 228 -3.87 24.18 9.32
C GLY A 228 -2.35 24.40 9.40
N SER A 229 -1.59 23.92 8.41
CA SER A 229 -0.14 24.17 8.28
C SER A 229 0.17 24.92 6.98
N ASN A 230 1.14 25.84 7.02
CA ASN A 230 1.58 26.60 5.84
C ASN A 230 2.56 25.78 4.97
N LEU A 231 2.20 24.54 4.64
CA LEU A 231 3.05 23.70 3.80
C LEU A 231 2.91 24.09 2.33
N THR A 232 4.03 24.08 1.63
CA THR A 232 4.12 24.50 0.22
C THR A 232 4.69 23.41 -0.68
N SER A 233 4.71 22.14 -0.23
CA SER A 233 5.24 21.02 -1.01
C SER A 233 4.71 19.68 -0.52
N LEU A 234 4.67 18.68 -1.40
CA LEU A 234 4.27 17.31 -1.07
C LEU A 234 5.21 16.69 -0.03
N GLN A 235 6.48 17.10 -0.10
CA GLN A 235 7.52 16.79 0.88
C GLN A 235 7.16 17.29 2.28
N GLY A 236 6.58 18.49 2.37
CA GLY A 236 6.03 19.05 3.59
C GLY A 236 4.90 18.18 4.15
N CYS A 237 3.94 17.80 3.30
CA CYS A 237 2.80 16.95 3.68
C CYS A 237 3.28 15.60 4.23
N ALA A 238 4.25 14.96 3.57
CA ALA A 238 4.84 13.70 4.03
C ALA A 238 5.49 13.83 5.42
N ARG A 239 6.23 14.93 5.67
CA ARG A 239 6.84 15.20 6.98
C ARG A 239 5.78 15.40 8.06
N MET A 240 4.68 16.08 7.74
CA MET A 240 3.57 16.29 8.69
C MET A 240 2.87 14.98 9.02
N LEU A 241 2.56 14.15 8.03
CA LEU A 241 1.95 12.84 8.28
C LEU A 241 2.81 11.98 9.21
N LEU A 242 4.14 11.93 8.97
CA LEU A 242 5.06 11.21 9.84
C LEU A 242 5.07 11.80 11.26
N LYS A 243 5.05 13.12 11.40
CA LYS A 243 4.96 13.77 12.72
C LYS A 243 3.67 13.38 13.45
N GLU A 244 2.54 13.35 12.75
CA GLU A 244 1.25 12.99 13.30
C GLU A 244 1.14 11.51 13.66
N SER A 245 1.80 10.62 12.92
CA SER A 245 1.90 9.19 13.26
C SER A 245 2.69 8.93 14.55
N GLY A 246 3.39 9.96 15.07
CA GLY A 246 4.24 9.87 16.26
C GLY A 246 5.68 9.46 15.94
N TRP A 247 6.08 9.48 14.67
CA TRP A 247 7.47 9.23 14.26
C TRP A 247 8.41 10.27 14.87
N LYS A 248 9.50 9.78 15.49
CA LYS A 248 10.53 10.61 16.14
C LYS A 248 11.91 10.46 15.49
N GLY A 249 12.03 9.65 14.44
CA GLY A 249 13.29 9.43 13.74
C GLY A 249 13.54 10.46 12.64
N ASP A 250 14.63 10.25 11.91
CA ASP A 250 14.98 11.08 10.76
C ASP A 250 14.02 10.83 9.58
N VAL A 251 13.91 11.82 8.70
CA VAL A 251 13.10 11.74 7.48
C VAL A 251 13.98 12.10 6.29
N GLU A 252 14.24 11.09 5.47
CA GLU A 252 14.86 11.23 4.16
C GLU A 252 13.79 11.33 3.08
N ILE A 253 13.98 12.24 2.13
CA ILE A 253 13.10 12.40 0.97
C ILE A 253 13.91 12.09 -0.27
N VAL A 254 13.34 11.25 -1.14
CA VAL A 254 14.00 10.79 -2.36
C VAL A 254 13.11 11.13 -3.54
N ASP A 255 13.65 11.93 -4.45
CA ASP A 255 12.97 12.33 -5.67
C ASP A 255 13.59 11.59 -6.87
N SER A 256 12.74 10.98 -7.68
CA SER A 256 13.11 10.24 -8.90
C SER A 256 12.74 11.09 -10.12
N GLN A 257 13.67 11.98 -10.48
CA GLN A 257 13.47 12.97 -11.54
C GLN A 257 13.01 12.32 -12.86
N GLY A 258 11.92 12.86 -13.43
CA GLY A 258 11.34 12.42 -14.70
C GLY A 258 10.44 11.19 -14.63
N GLU A 259 10.24 10.61 -13.44
CA GLU A 259 9.36 9.47 -13.25
C GLU A 259 7.92 9.88 -12.91
N GLN A 260 6.96 9.06 -13.34
CA GLN A 260 5.54 9.28 -13.06
C GLN A 260 5.07 8.48 -11.84
N HIS A 261 3.83 8.73 -11.43
CA HIS A 261 3.19 8.00 -10.33
C HIS A 261 3.35 6.48 -10.47
N VAL A 262 3.76 5.81 -9.39
CA VAL A 262 4.01 4.36 -9.31
C VAL A 262 4.91 3.77 -10.42
N PHE A 263 5.87 4.54 -10.94
CA PHE A 263 6.80 4.08 -11.97
C PHE A 263 7.53 2.78 -11.58
N HIS A 264 7.85 2.60 -10.31
CA HIS A 264 8.52 1.41 -9.78
C HIS A 264 7.70 0.12 -9.95
N LEU A 265 6.37 0.22 -10.06
CA LEU A 265 5.48 -0.90 -10.37
C LEU A 265 5.27 -1.07 -11.87
N ARG A 266 5.22 0.03 -12.62
CA ARG A 266 4.93 0.03 -14.08
C ARG A 266 6.14 -0.31 -14.93
N ASN A 267 7.33 0.07 -14.49
CA ASN A 267 8.59 -0.13 -15.18
C ASN A 267 9.69 -0.53 -14.17
N PRO A 268 9.56 -1.72 -13.54
CA PRO A 268 10.41 -2.13 -12.42
C PRO A 268 11.89 -2.28 -12.79
N ASP A 269 12.19 -2.49 -14.07
CA ASP A 269 13.56 -2.66 -14.57
C ASP A 269 14.26 -1.34 -14.93
N CYS A 270 13.55 -0.20 -14.84
CA CYS A 270 14.18 1.10 -15.10
C CYS A 270 15.22 1.44 -14.04
N LYS A 271 16.21 2.27 -14.40
CA LYS A 271 17.32 2.63 -13.49
C LYS A 271 16.83 3.23 -12.18
N ASN A 272 15.82 4.10 -12.24
CA ASN A 272 15.25 4.73 -11.06
C ASN A 272 14.51 3.72 -10.19
N ALA A 273 13.78 2.75 -10.79
CA ALA A 273 13.00 1.77 -10.06
C ALA A 273 13.92 0.78 -9.32
N VAL A 274 14.98 0.33 -10.00
CA VAL A 274 16.04 -0.50 -9.39
C VAL A 274 16.76 0.26 -8.28
N SER A 275 17.09 1.54 -8.50
CA SER A 275 17.73 2.38 -7.49
C SER A 275 16.83 2.57 -6.26
N MET A 276 15.55 2.82 -6.48
CA MET A 276 14.55 2.96 -5.43
C MET A 276 14.41 1.66 -4.64
N LEU A 277 14.24 0.51 -5.30
CA LEU A 277 14.17 -0.81 -4.66
C LEU A 277 15.37 -1.06 -3.75
N LYS A 278 16.59 -0.83 -4.25
CA LYS A 278 17.83 -1.01 -3.46
C LYS A 278 17.89 -0.10 -2.25
N LYS A 279 17.47 1.14 -2.38
CA LYS A 279 17.45 2.10 -1.28
C LYS A 279 16.42 1.71 -0.21
N THR A 280 15.22 1.32 -0.63
CA THR A 280 14.18 0.79 0.24
C THR A 280 14.65 -0.48 0.95
N ALA A 281 15.26 -1.42 0.21
CA ALA A 281 15.82 -2.64 0.78
C ALA A 281 16.91 -2.36 1.81
N ALA A 282 17.82 -1.43 1.51
CA ALA A 282 18.88 -1.03 2.43
C ALA A 282 18.31 -0.54 3.77
N LEU A 283 17.23 0.25 3.77
CA LEU A 283 16.58 0.71 5.01
C LEU A 283 16.17 -0.47 5.91
N PHE A 284 15.60 -1.52 5.34
CA PHE A 284 15.13 -2.68 6.10
C PHE A 284 16.28 -3.59 6.55
N SER A 285 17.33 -3.69 5.74
CA SER A 285 18.49 -4.53 6.04
C SER A 285 19.45 -3.94 7.08
N HIS A 286 19.37 -2.65 7.42
CA HIS A 286 20.26 -2.05 8.41
C HIS A 286 20.12 -2.74 9.77
N ASP A 287 21.20 -3.40 10.19
CA ASP A 287 21.34 -3.86 11.56
C ASP A 287 21.43 -2.65 12.47
N LYS A 288 20.67 -2.63 13.56
CA LYS A 288 20.93 -1.69 14.65
C LYS A 288 22.40 -1.87 15.05
N ALA A 289 23.21 -0.84 14.84
CA ALA A 289 24.52 -0.72 15.46
C ALA A 289 24.37 -0.66 16.98
#